data_AF-A0A093ZS23-F1
#
_entry.id   AF-A0A093ZS23-F1
#
_cell.length_a   1.000
_cell.length_b   1.000
_cell.length_c   1.000
_cell.angle_alpha   90.00
_cell.angle_beta   90.00
_cell.angle_gamma   90.00
#
_symmetry.space_group_name_H-M   'P 1'
#
loop_
_entity.id
_entity.type
_entity.pdbx_description
1 polymer ?
#
loop_
_entity_poly.entity_id
_entity_poly.type
_entity_poly.pdbx_seq_one_letter_code
_entity_poly.pdbx_strand_id
1 'polypeptide(L)'
;MPSALTPPLEGVNEDLSVPRTSYEPTQTPTASKKRKVICFSDFDGTIFMQDTGHILFDSHGCGSEQRAVLDEQLKSGERSFRDVSEEMWSSLHVPFEDGFAVMEKKLEIDPDFREFHKFCLANDIPFNVISAGLKPVLRAVLDKFLGEEDSSHIEIVANDAKIAPDGSEWKPIWRHDTELGHDKARSITEYRESAKSAASTDELPLIVFIGDGVSDLPAAREADVLFARKGLRLEEYCVEHKIPYIGFDTFADVQKEIEGIVDEDVKKTGGKGKPARFNPRANFWRRVSSTQAVPRA
;
A
#
# COMPACT_ATOMS: atom_id res chain seq x y z
N MET A 1 47.94 -19.77 -25.78
CA MET A 1 48.30 -19.11 -24.50
C MET A 1 47.38 -17.92 -24.33
N PRO A 2 46.74 -17.72 -23.17
CA PRO A 2 45.34 -17.33 -23.08
C PRO A 2 45.09 -15.96 -22.42
N SER A 3 43.91 -15.38 -22.67
CA SER A 3 43.12 -14.51 -21.77
C SER A 3 41.79 -14.22 -22.49
N ALA A 4 40.71 -14.97 -22.24
CA ALA A 4 39.77 -14.84 -21.12
C ALA A 4 39.10 -13.45 -21.06
N LEU A 5 37.88 -13.33 -21.59
CA LEU A 5 36.88 -12.36 -21.14
C LEU A 5 35.46 -12.95 -21.35
N THR A 6 34.97 -13.46 -20.22
CA THR A 6 33.63 -13.73 -19.68
C THR A 6 32.38 -13.56 -20.58
N PRO A 7 31.42 -14.51 -20.57
CA PRO A 7 30.10 -14.37 -21.19
C PRO A 7 29.17 -13.41 -20.40
N PRO A 8 28.04 -12.96 -21.00
CA PRO A 8 27.13 -12.01 -20.36
C PRO A 8 26.42 -12.64 -19.15
N LEU A 9 26.29 -11.87 -18.07
CA LEU A 9 25.56 -12.28 -16.87
C LEU A 9 24.06 -12.39 -17.17
N GLU A 10 23.55 -13.62 -17.05
CA GLU A 10 22.14 -13.94 -16.95
C GLU A 10 21.53 -13.37 -15.67
N GLY A 11 20.28 -12.92 -15.79
CA GLY A 11 19.25 -12.93 -14.74
C GLY A 11 19.65 -12.42 -13.35
N VAL A 12 19.45 -11.14 -13.09
CA VAL A 12 19.27 -10.67 -11.71
C VAL A 12 17.89 -11.16 -11.26
N ASN A 13 17.86 -12.35 -10.65
CA ASN A 13 16.79 -12.70 -9.73
C ASN A 13 16.95 -11.77 -8.52
N GLU A 14 16.02 -10.84 -8.32
CA GLU A 14 15.90 -10.15 -7.05
C GLU A 14 15.58 -11.20 -5.98
N ASP A 15 16.53 -11.39 -5.07
CA ASP A 15 16.37 -12.24 -3.91
C ASP A 15 15.37 -11.58 -2.95
N LEU A 16 14.14 -12.08 -2.95
CA LEU A 16 13.06 -11.68 -2.05
C LEU A 16 13.09 -12.48 -0.73
N SER A 17 14.21 -13.14 -0.40
CA SER A 17 14.34 -13.81 0.88
C SER A 17 14.37 -12.79 2.03
N VAL A 18 13.65 -13.14 3.10
CA VAL A 18 13.55 -12.35 4.33
C VAL A 18 14.96 -12.10 4.86
N PRO A 19 15.34 -10.86 5.22
CA PRO A 19 16.56 -10.63 5.99
C PRO A 19 16.49 -11.53 7.23
N ARG A 20 17.46 -12.44 7.39
CA ARG A 20 17.59 -13.19 8.63
C ARG A 20 17.77 -12.16 9.75
N THR A 21 16.72 -11.90 10.51
CA THR A 21 16.86 -11.26 11.81
C THR A 21 17.89 -12.06 12.59
N SER A 22 18.99 -11.41 12.95
CA SER A 22 20.02 -11.96 13.82
C SER A 22 19.46 -12.10 15.24
N TYR A 23 18.55 -13.06 15.44
CA TYR A 23 18.13 -13.48 16.76
C TYR A 23 19.07 -14.57 17.25
N GLU A 24 20.03 -14.19 18.10
CA GLU A 24 20.56 -15.13 19.09
C GLU A 24 19.48 -15.31 20.17
N PRO A 25 19.05 -16.55 20.46
CA PRO A 25 17.98 -16.80 21.41
C PRO A 25 18.50 -16.57 22.83
N THR A 26 18.26 -15.37 23.36
CA THR A 26 18.38 -15.12 24.80
C THR A 26 17.06 -15.56 25.45
N GLN A 27 17.14 -16.43 26.45
CA GLN A 27 15.97 -17.04 27.07
C GLN A 27 15.11 -16.04 27.87
N THR A 28 13.78 -16.23 27.79
CA THR A 28 12.65 -15.78 28.66
C THR A 28 12.22 -14.30 28.61
N PRO A 29 10.92 -13.94 28.83
CA PRO A 29 9.80 -14.72 29.42
C PRO A 29 8.52 -14.83 28.56
N THR A 30 7.63 -15.78 28.93
CA THR A 30 6.27 -16.06 28.42
C THR A 30 5.78 -15.24 27.22
N ALA A 31 5.78 -15.87 26.03
CA ALA A 31 5.21 -15.32 24.81
C ALA A 31 3.82 -14.73 25.05
N SER A 32 3.69 -13.43 24.76
CA SER A 32 2.44 -12.70 24.69
C SER A 32 1.40 -13.50 23.89
N LYS A 33 0.25 -13.81 24.49
CA LYS A 33 -0.91 -14.44 23.81
C LYS A 33 -1.68 -13.45 22.92
N LYS A 34 -1.05 -12.36 22.46
CA LYS A 34 -1.72 -11.36 21.60
C LYS A 34 -1.60 -11.78 20.14
N ARG A 35 -2.70 -11.63 19.42
CA ARG A 35 -2.77 -11.82 17.96
C ARG A 35 -1.78 -10.90 17.27
N LYS A 36 -1.03 -11.42 16.29
CA LYS A 36 -0.23 -10.58 15.39
C LYS A 36 -1.15 -9.79 14.46
N VAL A 37 -0.90 -8.50 14.32
CA VAL A 37 -1.62 -7.60 13.40
C VAL A 37 -0.62 -7.09 12.37
N ILE A 38 -1.07 -6.89 11.14
CA ILE A 38 -0.32 -6.19 10.10
C ILE A 38 -1.22 -5.18 9.41
N CYS A 39 -0.69 -3.99 9.14
CA CYS A 39 -1.40 -2.93 8.43
C CYS A 39 -0.85 -2.76 7.01
N PHE A 40 -1.77 -2.63 6.06
CA PHE A 40 -1.53 -2.15 4.72
C PHE A 40 -2.34 -0.86 4.53
N SER A 41 -1.68 0.23 4.21
CA SER A 41 -2.33 1.53 4.03
C SER A 41 -2.09 2.04 2.62
N ASP A 42 -3.12 2.61 1.99
CA ASP A 42 -2.89 3.51 0.87
C ASP A 42 -2.11 4.75 1.34
N PHE A 43 -1.59 5.51 0.38
CA PHE A 43 -0.74 6.65 0.60
C PHE A 43 -1.46 7.97 0.32
N ASP A 44 -1.69 8.23 -0.96
CA ASP A 44 -2.38 9.41 -1.48
C ASP A 44 -3.86 9.33 -1.13
N GLY A 45 -4.43 10.39 -0.55
CA GLY A 45 -5.81 10.41 -0.03
C GLY A 45 -5.99 9.75 1.34
N THR A 46 -4.98 9.01 1.84
CA THR A 46 -5.06 8.23 3.09
C THR A 46 -4.09 8.74 4.16
N ILE A 47 -2.77 8.52 3.98
CA ILE A 47 -1.71 9.04 4.89
C ILE A 47 -1.51 10.53 4.63
N PHE A 48 -1.52 10.92 3.36
CA PHE A 48 -1.49 12.31 2.93
C PHE A 48 -2.82 12.66 2.29
N MET A 49 -3.32 13.87 2.52
CA MET A 49 -4.63 14.27 1.99
C MET A 49 -4.61 14.54 0.49
N GLN A 50 -3.45 14.92 -0.05
CA GLN A 50 -3.26 15.22 -1.45
C GLN A 50 -2.60 14.04 -2.18
N ASP A 51 -2.79 14.01 -3.50
CA ASP A 51 -2.15 13.04 -4.38
C ASP A 51 -0.79 13.57 -4.87
N THR A 52 0.26 12.81 -4.56
CA THR A 52 1.67 13.10 -4.92
C THR A 52 1.87 13.22 -6.42
N GLY A 53 1.28 12.32 -7.21
CA GLY A 53 1.33 12.35 -8.67
C GLY A 53 0.64 13.60 -9.21
N HIS A 54 -0.58 13.88 -8.75
CA HIS A 54 -1.34 15.06 -9.18
C HIS A 54 -0.60 16.36 -8.91
N ILE A 55 0.04 16.50 -7.74
CA ILE A 55 0.87 17.67 -7.43
C ILE A 55 2.00 17.84 -8.44
N LEU A 56 2.69 16.75 -8.80
CA LEU A 56 3.77 16.76 -9.78
C LEU A 56 3.25 17.11 -11.17
N PHE A 57 2.21 16.44 -11.64
CA PHE A 57 1.65 16.66 -12.99
C PHE A 57 1.13 18.08 -13.15
N ASP A 58 0.47 18.62 -12.12
CA ASP A 58 -0.08 19.98 -12.15
C ASP A 58 1.01 21.06 -12.20
N SER A 59 2.18 20.78 -11.61
CA SER A 59 3.24 21.77 -11.44
C SER A 59 4.34 21.66 -12.50
N HIS A 60 4.63 20.45 -12.97
CA HIS A 60 5.79 20.13 -13.83
C HIS A 60 5.49 19.18 -14.99
N GLY A 61 4.25 18.71 -15.12
CA GLY A 61 3.84 17.77 -16.15
C GLY A 61 2.78 18.34 -17.08
N CYS A 62 1.77 17.53 -17.38
CA CYS A 62 0.69 17.87 -18.30
C CYS A 62 -0.23 19.00 -17.83
N GLY A 63 -0.15 19.40 -16.55
CA GLY A 63 -0.98 20.44 -15.96
C GLY A 63 -2.39 19.96 -15.62
N SER A 64 -3.06 20.73 -14.75
CA SER A 64 -4.37 20.34 -14.20
C SER A 64 -5.49 20.18 -15.23
N GLU A 65 -5.48 20.95 -16.32
CA GLU A 65 -6.49 20.85 -17.38
C GLU A 65 -6.39 19.51 -18.13
N GLN A 66 -5.18 19.14 -18.57
CA GLN A 66 -4.97 17.86 -19.25
C GLN A 66 -5.14 16.69 -18.28
N ARG A 67 -4.68 16.82 -17.03
CA ARG A 67 -4.91 15.80 -16.00
C ARG A 67 -6.40 15.53 -15.80
N ALA A 68 -7.24 16.57 -15.74
CA ALA A 68 -8.69 16.40 -15.59
C ALA A 68 -9.33 15.64 -16.77
N VAL A 69 -8.83 15.84 -17.99
CA VAL A 69 -9.26 15.06 -19.18
C VAL A 69 -8.86 13.59 -19.02
N LEU A 70 -7.62 13.33 -18.62
CA LEU A 70 -7.10 11.98 -18.40
C LEU A 70 -7.82 11.26 -17.25
N ASP A 71 -8.13 11.95 -16.17
CA ASP A 71 -8.91 11.43 -15.04
C ASP A 71 -10.32 11.03 -15.50
N GLU A 72 -10.94 11.78 -16.40
CA GLU A 72 -12.25 11.44 -16.95
C GLU A 72 -12.18 10.21 -17.87
N GLN A 73 -11.13 10.09 -18.69
CA GLN A 73 -10.89 8.90 -19.51
C GLN A 73 -10.71 7.63 -18.66
N LEU A 74 -10.06 7.77 -17.49
CA LEU A 74 -9.93 6.68 -16.53
C LEU A 74 -11.29 6.33 -15.90
N LYS A 75 -12.07 7.34 -15.48
CA LYS A 75 -13.40 7.14 -14.86
C LYS A 75 -14.41 6.52 -15.82
N SER A 76 -14.36 6.92 -17.10
CA SER A 76 -15.24 6.40 -18.15
C SER A 76 -14.82 5.03 -18.69
N GLY A 77 -13.67 4.50 -18.24
CA GLY A 77 -13.13 3.24 -18.76
C GLY A 77 -12.61 3.31 -20.19
N GLU A 78 -12.49 4.52 -20.78
CA GLU A 78 -11.93 4.71 -22.12
C GLU A 78 -10.48 4.23 -22.21
N ARG A 79 -9.70 4.45 -21.15
CA ARG A 79 -8.30 4.05 -21.05
C ARG A 79 -8.02 3.38 -19.71
N SER A 80 -7.03 2.48 -19.70
CA SER A 80 -6.61 1.83 -18.47
C SER A 80 -5.86 2.79 -17.54
N PHE A 81 -5.80 2.45 -16.25
CA PHE A 81 -4.99 3.19 -15.28
C PHE A 81 -3.53 3.28 -15.70
N ARG A 82 -2.98 2.16 -16.19
CA ARG A 82 -1.60 2.09 -16.68
C ARG A 82 -1.38 3.05 -17.85
N ASP A 83 -2.25 3.02 -18.87
CA ASP A 83 -2.11 3.88 -20.05
C ASP A 83 -2.17 5.37 -19.71
N VAL A 84 -3.10 5.75 -18.82
CA VAL A 84 -3.25 7.13 -18.35
C VAL A 84 -2.03 7.53 -17.53
N SER A 85 -1.59 6.67 -16.61
CA SER A 85 -0.44 6.96 -15.76
C SER A 85 0.87 7.04 -16.55
N GLU A 86 1.08 6.20 -17.58
CA GLU A 86 2.25 6.31 -18.46
C GLU A 86 2.31 7.69 -19.14
N GLU A 87 1.17 8.21 -19.61
CA GLU A 87 1.09 9.56 -20.18
C GLU A 87 1.35 10.65 -19.13
N MET A 88 0.76 10.55 -17.95
CA MET A 88 0.97 11.53 -16.89
C MET A 88 2.43 11.56 -16.42
N TRP A 89 3.03 10.40 -16.14
CA TRP A 89 4.44 10.32 -15.70
C TRP A 89 5.41 10.78 -16.81
N SER A 90 5.18 10.38 -18.07
CA SER A 90 6.04 10.80 -19.19
C SER A 90 5.93 12.30 -19.54
N SER A 91 4.91 13.00 -19.04
CA SER A 91 4.79 14.45 -19.20
C SER A 91 5.81 15.23 -18.36
N LEU A 92 6.39 14.61 -17.33
CA LEU A 92 7.36 15.25 -16.43
C LEU A 92 8.72 15.42 -17.09
N HIS A 93 9.21 16.66 -17.08
CA HIS A 93 10.55 17.04 -17.52
C HIS A 93 11.23 17.89 -16.43
N VAL A 94 11.45 17.26 -15.27
CA VAL A 94 11.96 17.92 -14.06
C VAL A 94 12.87 16.97 -13.28
N PRO A 95 14.03 17.43 -12.78
CA PRO A 95 14.85 16.63 -11.87
C PRO A 95 14.03 16.23 -10.63
N PHE A 96 14.30 15.04 -10.09
CA PHE A 96 13.54 14.49 -8.96
C PHE A 96 13.46 15.46 -7.77
N GLU A 97 14.60 16.02 -7.35
CA GLU A 97 14.70 16.96 -6.23
C GLU A 97 13.86 18.23 -6.44
N ASP A 98 13.85 18.76 -7.66
CA ASP A 98 13.10 19.97 -8.00
C ASP A 98 11.59 19.70 -7.99
N GLY A 99 11.16 18.55 -8.52
CA GLY A 99 9.76 18.10 -8.42
C GLY A 99 9.33 17.86 -6.97
N PHE A 100 10.23 17.29 -6.16
CA PHE A 100 9.99 17.03 -4.75
C PHE A 100 9.78 18.31 -3.93
N ALA A 101 10.49 19.39 -4.25
CA ALA A 101 10.36 20.68 -3.55
C ALA A 101 8.95 21.28 -3.61
N VAL A 102 8.14 20.95 -4.62
CA VAL A 102 6.74 21.39 -4.71
C VAL A 102 5.83 20.51 -3.85
N MET A 103 6.08 19.21 -3.81
CA MET A 103 5.35 18.28 -2.94
C MET A 103 5.53 18.64 -1.47
N GLU A 104 6.74 18.96 -1.02
CA GLU A 104 7.02 19.36 0.37
C GLU A 104 6.12 20.51 0.86
N LYS A 105 5.77 21.44 -0.03
CA LYS A 105 4.96 22.62 0.33
C LYS A 105 3.46 22.37 0.30
N LYS A 106 3.00 21.35 -0.43
CA LYS A 106 1.58 21.10 -0.70
C LYS A 106 1.03 19.88 0.03
N LEU A 107 1.90 18.95 0.40
CA LEU A 107 1.52 17.73 1.09
C LEU A 107 1.25 18.01 2.57
N GLU A 108 0.09 17.53 3.02
CA GLU A 108 -0.33 17.53 4.41
C GLU A 108 -0.47 16.09 4.85
N ILE A 109 0.40 15.69 5.78
CA ILE A 109 0.30 14.40 6.46
C ILE A 109 -0.87 14.44 7.43
N ASP A 110 -1.58 13.32 7.57
CA ASP A 110 -2.61 13.17 8.59
C ASP A 110 -2.04 13.50 9.99
N PRO A 111 -2.74 14.33 10.79
CA PRO A 111 -2.20 14.89 12.01
C PRO A 111 -1.82 13.84 13.06
N ASP A 112 -2.47 12.67 13.04
CA ASP A 112 -2.28 11.60 14.01
C ASP A 112 -1.42 10.46 13.49
N PHE A 113 -0.99 10.51 12.22
CA PHE A 113 -0.23 9.42 11.60
C PHE A 113 1.10 9.15 12.30
N ARG A 114 1.81 10.19 12.74
CA ARG A 114 3.10 10.02 13.44
C ARG A 114 2.93 9.28 14.78
N GLU A 115 1.91 9.64 15.55
CA GLU A 115 1.60 8.97 16.82
C GLU A 115 1.15 7.52 16.57
N PHE A 116 0.31 7.31 15.56
CA PHE A 116 -0.12 5.97 15.15
C PHE A 116 1.06 5.09 14.70
N HIS A 117 1.99 5.64 13.91
CA HIS A 117 3.17 4.90 13.47
C HIS A 117 4.05 4.48 14.65
N LYS A 118 4.27 5.37 15.62
CA LYS A 118 4.96 5.02 16.88
C LYS A 118 4.22 3.94 17.67
N PHE A 119 2.89 4.00 17.70
CA PHE A 119 2.07 2.93 18.29
C PHE A 119 2.31 1.59 17.58
N CYS A 120 2.37 1.57 16.25
CA CYS A 120 2.68 0.36 15.48
C CYS A 120 4.05 -0.20 15.85
N LEU A 121 5.09 0.65 15.91
CA LEU A 121 6.44 0.24 16.32
C LEU A 121 6.47 -0.32 17.74
N ALA A 122 5.85 0.36 18.70
CA ALA A 122 5.83 -0.04 20.10
C ALA A 122 5.08 -1.35 20.37
N ASN A 123 4.22 -1.78 19.44
CA ASN A 123 3.42 -3.01 19.55
C ASN A 123 3.83 -4.09 18.54
N ASP A 124 4.97 -3.94 17.88
CA ASP A 124 5.46 -4.87 16.85
C ASP A 124 4.42 -5.13 15.73
N ILE A 125 3.67 -4.10 15.34
CA ILE A 125 2.68 -4.15 14.25
C ILE A 125 3.38 -3.65 12.98
N PRO A 126 3.69 -4.52 11.99
CA PRO A 126 4.27 -4.07 10.74
C PRO A 126 3.28 -3.15 10.01
N PHE A 127 3.77 -1.99 9.59
CA PHE A 127 3.01 -1.02 8.81
C PHE A 127 3.60 -0.92 7.41
N ASN A 128 2.77 -1.16 6.40
CA ASN A 128 3.19 -1.20 5.00
C ASN A 128 2.37 -0.19 4.21
N VAL A 129 3.02 0.56 3.34
CA VAL A 129 2.35 1.36 2.31
C VAL A 129 2.08 0.48 1.10
N ILE A 130 0.85 0.51 0.58
CA ILE A 130 0.42 -0.16 -0.64
C ILE A 130 -0.24 0.84 -1.60
N SER A 131 0.52 1.31 -2.60
CA SER A 131 0.12 2.46 -3.43
C SER A 131 0.33 2.19 -4.93
N ALA A 132 -0.52 2.79 -5.76
CA ALA A 132 -0.35 2.78 -7.22
C ALA A 132 0.67 3.82 -7.72
N GLY A 133 1.16 4.70 -6.84
CA GLY A 133 2.21 5.67 -7.12
C GLY A 133 3.60 5.04 -7.30
N LEU A 134 4.63 5.89 -7.35
CA LEU A 134 6.01 5.49 -7.58
C LEU A 134 6.81 5.43 -6.28
N LYS A 135 7.34 4.25 -5.94
CA LYS A 135 8.15 3.99 -4.75
C LYS A 135 9.21 5.05 -4.44
N PRO A 136 10.06 5.54 -5.37
CA PRO A 136 11.05 6.57 -5.05
C PRO A 136 10.42 7.88 -4.57
N VAL A 137 9.27 8.29 -5.15
CA VAL A 137 8.51 9.48 -4.70
C VAL A 137 7.99 9.25 -3.29
N LEU A 138 7.31 8.13 -3.05
CA LEU A 138 6.70 7.81 -1.75
C LEU A 138 7.76 7.72 -0.65
N ARG A 139 8.93 7.12 -0.95
CA ARG A 139 10.06 7.03 -0.03
C ARG A 139 10.56 8.43 0.36
N ALA A 140 10.86 9.29 -0.61
CA ALA A 140 11.32 10.65 -0.33
C ALA A 140 10.31 11.46 0.50
N VAL A 141 9.01 11.30 0.23
CA VAL A 141 7.95 11.95 1.02
C VAL A 141 7.97 11.42 2.46
N LEU A 142 8.00 10.10 2.67
CA LEU A 142 8.04 9.54 4.02
C LEU A 142 9.29 9.98 4.79
N ASP A 143 10.47 9.92 4.15
CA ASP A 143 11.74 10.31 4.77
C ASP A 143 11.71 11.78 5.19
N LYS A 144 11.11 12.65 4.37
CA LYS A 144 10.97 14.07 4.69
C LYS A 144 10.02 14.34 5.85
N PHE A 145 8.87 13.67 5.87
CA PHE A 145 7.79 13.97 6.82
C PHE A 145 7.89 13.18 8.13
N LEU A 146 8.58 12.05 8.16
CA LEU A 146 8.80 11.24 9.37
C LEU A 146 10.25 11.30 9.87
N GLY A 147 11.21 11.55 8.96
CA GLY A 147 12.63 11.29 9.20
C GLY A 147 13.00 9.88 8.75
N GLU A 148 14.22 9.71 8.23
CA GLU A 148 14.73 8.44 7.68
C GLU A 148 14.70 7.27 8.68
N GLU A 149 14.88 7.54 9.97
CA GLU A 149 14.82 6.51 11.02
C GLU A 149 13.41 5.91 11.10
N ASP A 150 12.39 6.73 11.36
CA ASP A 150 11.01 6.28 11.48
C ASP A 150 10.50 5.72 10.14
N SER A 151 10.79 6.37 9.01
CA SER A 151 10.32 5.91 7.70
C SER A 151 10.94 4.58 7.28
N SER A 152 12.15 4.23 7.73
CA SER A 152 12.82 2.96 7.38
C SER A 152 12.06 1.72 7.85
N HIS A 153 11.16 1.89 8.84
CA HIS A 153 10.29 0.83 9.34
C HIS A 153 9.01 0.64 8.53
N ILE A 154 8.79 1.46 7.50
CA ILE A 154 7.64 1.36 6.60
C ILE A 154 8.08 0.72 5.29
N GLU A 155 7.57 -0.47 5.01
CA GLU A 155 7.76 -1.13 3.72
C GLU A 155 6.84 -0.53 2.67
N ILE A 156 7.36 -0.31 1.45
CA ILE A 156 6.59 0.27 0.34
C ILE A 156 6.36 -0.79 -0.74
N VAL A 157 5.10 -1.15 -0.92
CA VAL A 157 4.60 -2.02 -1.99
C VAL A 157 3.95 -1.13 -3.04
N ALA A 158 4.70 -0.77 -4.07
CA ALA A 158 4.23 0.15 -5.11
C ALA A 158 4.90 -0.16 -6.46
N ASN A 159 4.55 0.61 -7.49
CA ASN A 159 5.32 0.66 -8.73
C ASN A 159 6.69 1.28 -8.46
N ASP A 160 7.69 0.96 -9.28
CA ASP A 160 9.00 1.61 -9.22
C ASP A 160 9.16 2.61 -10.38
N ALA A 161 10.28 3.31 -10.46
CA ALA A 161 10.55 4.24 -11.55
C ALA A 161 12.04 4.35 -11.90
N LYS A 162 12.31 4.56 -13.18
CA LYS A 162 13.60 5.08 -13.66
C LYS A 162 13.42 6.55 -13.96
N ILE A 163 14.14 7.39 -13.23
CA ILE A 163 14.12 8.84 -13.40
C ILE A 163 15.50 9.26 -13.87
N ALA A 164 15.57 9.94 -15.02
CA ALA A 164 16.83 10.45 -15.53
C ALA A 164 17.40 11.49 -14.54
N PRO A 165 18.72 11.48 -14.24
CA PRO A 165 19.31 12.42 -13.28
C PRO A 165 19.11 13.89 -13.63
N ASP A 166 19.01 14.21 -14.93
CA ASP A 166 18.74 15.55 -15.45
C ASP A 166 17.23 15.87 -15.54
N GLY A 167 16.37 14.92 -15.12
CA GLY A 167 14.92 15.06 -15.16
C GLY A 167 14.29 14.92 -16.54
N SER A 168 15.06 14.57 -17.58
CA SER A 168 14.56 14.52 -18.96
C SER A 168 13.53 13.42 -19.22
N GLU A 169 13.49 12.39 -18.38
CA GLU A 169 12.54 11.28 -18.50
C GLU A 169 12.15 10.73 -17.12
N TRP A 170 10.85 10.54 -16.93
CA TRP A 170 10.28 9.75 -15.83
C TRP A 170 9.60 8.52 -16.42
N LYS A 171 10.15 7.33 -16.13
CA LYS A 171 9.65 6.07 -16.66
C LYS A 171 9.19 5.14 -15.54
N PRO A 172 7.87 4.92 -15.39
CA PRO A 172 7.35 3.91 -14.46
C PRO A 172 7.86 2.50 -14.78
N ILE A 173 8.13 1.74 -13.73
CA ILE A 173 8.33 0.30 -13.77
C ILE A 173 7.15 -0.32 -13.02
N TRP A 174 6.25 -0.93 -13.79
CA TRP A 174 5.02 -1.49 -13.27
C TRP A 174 5.29 -2.76 -12.46
N ARG A 175 4.72 -2.82 -11.26
CA ARG A 175 4.85 -3.99 -10.37
C ARG A 175 4.18 -5.22 -10.95
N HIS A 176 3.03 -5.03 -11.58
CA HIS A 176 2.24 -6.06 -12.22
C HIS A 176 2.03 -5.71 -13.70
N ASP A 177 2.22 -6.70 -14.57
CA ASP A 177 1.96 -6.55 -16.01
C ASP A 177 0.46 -6.66 -16.30
N THR A 178 -0.30 -5.66 -15.82
CA THR A 178 -1.75 -5.55 -16.00
C THR A 178 -2.15 -4.09 -16.28
N GLU A 179 -3.41 -3.89 -16.68
CA GLU A 179 -4.02 -2.56 -16.89
C GLU A 179 -4.04 -1.67 -15.64
N LEU A 180 -3.86 -2.25 -14.45
CA LEU A 180 -3.79 -1.52 -13.18
C LEU A 180 -2.37 -1.03 -12.87
N GLY A 181 -1.34 -1.59 -13.51
CA GLY A 181 0.08 -1.36 -13.16
C GLY A 181 0.48 -1.96 -11.80
N HIS A 182 -0.32 -1.71 -10.76
CA HIS A 182 -0.22 -2.35 -9.45
C HIS A 182 -1.61 -2.84 -8.99
N ASP A 183 -1.87 -4.14 -9.18
CA ASP A 183 -2.96 -4.83 -8.47
C ASP A 183 -2.65 -4.99 -6.96
N LYS A 184 -3.21 -4.08 -6.14
CA LYS A 184 -3.04 -4.09 -4.67
C LYS A 184 -3.58 -5.39 -4.03
N ALA A 185 -4.67 -5.96 -4.55
CA ALA A 185 -5.26 -7.18 -4.01
C ALA A 185 -4.35 -8.39 -4.20
N ARG A 186 -3.70 -8.46 -5.37
CA ARG A 186 -2.68 -9.47 -5.65
C ARG A 186 -1.55 -9.41 -4.64
N SER A 187 -1.00 -8.22 -4.34
CA SER A 187 0.08 -8.09 -3.36
C SER A 187 -0.32 -8.45 -1.93
N ILE A 188 -1.57 -8.16 -1.51
CA ILE A 188 -2.07 -8.65 -0.21
C ILE A 188 -2.21 -10.18 -0.20
N THR A 189 -2.64 -10.77 -1.32
CA THR A 189 -2.75 -12.23 -1.46
C THR A 189 -1.39 -12.90 -1.40
N GLU A 190 -0.39 -12.37 -2.12
CA GLU A 190 1.00 -12.83 -2.10
C GLU A 190 1.58 -12.76 -0.68
N TYR A 191 1.34 -11.67 0.06
CA TYR A 191 1.72 -11.57 1.47
C TYR A 191 1.08 -12.69 2.31
N ARG A 192 -0.24 -12.91 2.17
CA ARG A 192 -0.97 -13.92 2.94
C ARG A 192 -0.47 -15.33 2.63
N GLU A 193 -0.12 -15.64 1.39
CA GLU A 193 0.43 -16.93 0.97
C GLU A 193 1.85 -17.15 1.50
N SER A 194 2.69 -16.11 1.45
CA SER A 194 4.02 -16.13 2.05
C SER A 194 3.94 -16.34 3.56
N ALA A 195 3.05 -15.60 4.25
CA ALA A 195 2.82 -15.75 5.69
C ALA A 195 2.34 -17.16 6.07
N LYS A 196 1.46 -17.77 5.27
CA LYS A 196 1.05 -19.18 5.47
C LYS A 196 2.21 -20.16 5.31
N SER A 197 3.08 -19.94 4.34
CA SER A 197 4.21 -20.82 4.06
C SER A 197 5.31 -20.71 5.13
N ALA A 198 5.50 -19.50 5.70
CA ALA A 198 6.48 -19.24 6.74
C ALA A 198 6.00 -19.62 8.16
N ALA A 199 4.69 -19.68 8.38
CA ALA A 199 4.13 -19.98 9.70
C ALA A 199 4.24 -21.47 10.03
N SER A 200 4.85 -21.79 11.16
CA SER A 200 4.87 -23.14 11.75
C SER A 200 3.56 -23.52 12.45
N THR A 201 2.61 -22.58 12.54
CA THR A 201 1.32 -22.70 13.21
C THR A 201 0.20 -22.13 12.34
N ASP A 202 -1.05 -22.51 12.60
CA ASP A 202 -2.25 -21.95 11.94
C ASP A 202 -2.53 -20.46 12.30
N GLU A 203 -1.63 -19.80 13.03
CA GLU A 203 -1.80 -18.41 13.50
C GLU A 203 -1.38 -17.40 12.43
N LEU A 204 -2.29 -17.13 11.50
CA LEU A 204 -2.13 -16.01 10.56
C LEU A 204 -2.36 -14.67 11.26
N PRO A 205 -1.60 -13.63 10.89
CA PRO A 205 -1.84 -12.28 11.38
C PRO A 205 -3.19 -11.76 10.87
N LEU A 206 -3.81 -10.89 11.67
CA LEU A 206 -4.98 -10.12 11.24
C LEU A 206 -4.51 -9.06 10.23
N ILE A 207 -5.04 -9.12 9.00
CA ILE A 207 -4.70 -8.14 7.96
C ILE A 207 -5.67 -6.96 8.02
N VAL A 208 -5.14 -5.80 8.35
CA VAL A 208 -5.85 -4.51 8.33
C VAL A 208 -5.52 -3.78 7.04
N PHE A 209 -6.53 -3.30 6.34
CA PHE A 209 -6.38 -2.41 5.20
C PHE A 209 -6.96 -1.03 5.51
N ILE A 210 -6.25 0.04 5.16
CA ILE A 210 -6.63 1.43 5.39
C ILE A 210 -6.57 2.15 4.04
N GLY A 211 -7.66 2.76 3.61
CA GLY A 211 -7.70 3.43 2.30
C GLY A 211 -8.82 4.46 2.19
N ASP A 212 -8.92 5.07 1.01
CA ASP A 212 -9.91 6.12 0.70
C ASP A 212 -10.54 6.00 -0.69
N GLY A 213 -9.88 5.31 -1.62
CA GLY A 213 -10.21 5.34 -3.04
C GLY A 213 -10.90 4.08 -3.59
N VAL A 214 -11.44 4.18 -4.81
CA VAL A 214 -12.03 3.02 -5.53
C VAL A 214 -10.98 1.99 -5.93
N SER A 215 -9.75 2.41 -6.16
CA SER A 215 -8.60 1.55 -6.44
C SER A 215 -8.32 0.55 -5.31
N ASP A 216 -8.77 0.86 -4.09
CA ASP A 216 -8.59 0.02 -2.92
C ASP A 216 -9.64 -1.08 -2.79
N LEU A 217 -10.75 -1.01 -3.54
CA LEU A 217 -11.84 -1.96 -3.40
C LEU A 217 -11.44 -3.42 -3.59
N PRO A 218 -10.58 -3.77 -4.56
CA PRO A 218 -10.08 -5.14 -4.66
C PRO A 218 -9.26 -5.54 -3.42
N ALA A 219 -8.39 -4.65 -2.92
CA ALA A 219 -7.53 -4.90 -1.77
C ALA A 219 -8.34 -5.04 -0.47
N ALA A 220 -9.35 -4.20 -0.30
CA ALA A 220 -10.32 -4.23 0.79
C ALA A 220 -11.04 -5.58 0.92
N ARG A 221 -11.29 -6.28 -0.20
CA ARG A 221 -11.89 -7.63 -0.20
C ARG A 221 -10.96 -8.71 0.35
N GLU A 222 -9.66 -8.48 0.28
CA GLU A 222 -8.64 -9.43 0.75
C GLU A 222 -8.27 -9.22 2.22
N ALA A 223 -8.57 -8.05 2.78
CA ALA A 223 -8.36 -7.72 4.19
C ALA A 223 -9.36 -8.40 5.13
N ASP A 224 -8.95 -8.56 6.40
CA ASP A 224 -9.82 -9.01 7.49
C ASP A 224 -10.59 -7.84 8.11
N VAL A 225 -9.95 -6.67 8.17
CA VAL A 225 -10.55 -5.41 8.63
C VAL A 225 -10.27 -4.32 7.61
N LEU A 226 -11.32 -3.60 7.23
CA LEU A 226 -11.25 -2.47 6.31
C LEU A 226 -11.52 -1.17 7.05
N PHE A 227 -10.58 -0.24 7.00
CA PHE A 227 -10.76 1.16 7.35
C PHE A 227 -10.96 1.97 6.07
N ALA A 228 -12.04 2.74 6.02
CA ALA A 228 -12.31 3.66 4.91
C ALA A 228 -12.38 5.09 5.44
N ARG A 229 -11.66 6.01 4.82
CA ARG A 229 -11.68 7.42 5.22
C ARG A 229 -13.08 7.99 4.98
N LYS A 230 -13.63 8.70 5.96
CA LYS A 230 -15.01 9.22 5.89
C LYS A 230 -15.17 10.28 4.82
N GLY A 231 -16.33 10.29 4.18
CA GLY A 231 -16.70 11.24 3.13
C GLY A 231 -16.00 11.03 1.80
N LEU A 232 -15.25 9.94 1.63
CA LEU A 232 -14.53 9.61 0.39
C LEU A 232 -15.12 8.36 -0.29
N ARG A 233 -14.65 8.12 -1.51
CA ARG A 233 -15.31 7.22 -2.45
C ARG A 233 -15.33 5.76 -1.99
N LEU A 234 -14.31 5.31 -1.25
CA LEU A 234 -14.29 3.97 -0.67
C LEU A 234 -15.42 3.78 0.35
N GLU A 235 -15.69 4.77 1.21
CA GLU A 235 -16.81 4.72 2.15
C GLU A 235 -18.16 4.64 1.41
N GLU A 236 -18.38 5.53 0.43
CA GLU A 236 -19.61 5.54 -0.37
C GLU A 236 -19.90 4.17 -0.99
N TYR A 237 -18.88 3.57 -1.60
CA TYR A 237 -18.98 2.23 -2.19
C TYR A 237 -19.27 1.16 -1.14
N CYS A 238 -18.64 1.24 0.04
CA CYS A 238 -18.89 0.30 1.12
C CYS A 238 -20.33 0.38 1.60
N VAL A 239 -20.90 1.58 1.72
CA VAL A 239 -22.32 1.80 2.05
C VAL A 239 -23.23 1.24 0.97
N GLU A 240 -23.00 1.58 -0.30
CA GLU A 240 -23.81 1.15 -1.44
C GLU A 240 -23.87 -0.38 -1.55
N HIS A 241 -22.72 -1.05 -1.39
CA HIS A 241 -22.59 -2.50 -1.58
C HIS A 241 -22.66 -3.30 -0.27
N LYS A 242 -22.97 -2.65 0.86
CA LYS A 242 -23.07 -3.26 2.19
C LYS A 242 -21.81 -4.04 2.58
N ILE A 243 -20.65 -3.48 2.27
CA ILE A 243 -19.34 -4.03 2.65
C ILE A 243 -19.05 -3.58 4.09
N PRO A 244 -18.74 -4.48 5.02
CA PRO A 244 -18.34 -4.10 6.37
C PRO A 244 -17.05 -3.27 6.33
N TYR A 245 -17.07 -2.10 6.96
CA TYR A 245 -15.93 -1.21 7.07
C TYR A 245 -15.99 -0.46 8.41
N ILE A 246 -14.88 0.19 8.76
CA ILE A 246 -14.77 1.11 9.88
C ILE A 246 -14.40 2.48 9.31
N GLY A 247 -15.28 3.46 9.49
CA GLY A 247 -15.02 4.83 9.05
C GLY A 247 -14.02 5.53 9.97
N PHE A 248 -13.03 6.24 9.42
CA PHE A 248 -12.08 7.04 10.19
C PHE A 248 -11.94 8.47 9.65
N ASP A 249 -11.68 9.43 10.53
CA ASP A 249 -11.33 10.81 10.15
C ASP A 249 -9.82 11.04 10.20
N THR A 250 -9.14 10.48 11.20
CA THR A 250 -7.68 10.52 11.34
C THR A 250 -7.11 9.18 11.79
N PHE A 251 -5.79 9.01 11.78
CA PHE A 251 -5.16 7.79 12.26
C PHE A 251 -5.33 7.52 13.77
N ALA A 252 -5.77 8.50 14.56
CA ALA A 252 -6.15 8.27 15.96
C ALA A 252 -7.38 7.36 16.09
N ASP A 253 -8.35 7.48 15.17
CA ASP A 253 -9.51 6.58 15.12
C ASP A 253 -9.07 5.16 14.76
N VAL A 254 -8.17 5.04 13.78
CA VAL A 254 -7.61 3.75 13.35
C VAL A 254 -6.90 3.07 14.52
N GLN A 255 -6.06 3.80 15.26
CA GLN A 255 -5.38 3.29 16.45
C GLN A 255 -6.37 2.70 17.46
N LYS A 256 -7.35 3.50 17.86
CA LYS A 256 -8.35 3.15 18.88
C LYS A 256 -9.11 1.89 18.49
N GLU A 257 -9.50 1.77 17.22
CA GLU A 257 -10.25 0.62 16.73
C GLU A 257 -9.37 -0.63 16.65
N ILE A 258 -8.09 -0.51 16.25
CA ILE A 258 -7.14 -1.63 16.29
C ILE A 258 -6.94 -2.13 17.71
N GLU A 259 -6.74 -1.25 18.69
CA GLU A 259 -6.64 -1.61 20.11
C GLU A 259 -7.89 -2.38 20.57
N GLY A 260 -9.07 -1.88 20.23
CA GLY A 260 -10.34 -2.53 20.55
C GLY A 260 -10.49 -3.91 19.90
N ILE A 261 -10.07 -4.06 18.64
CA ILE A 261 -10.11 -5.33 17.90
C ILE A 261 -9.15 -6.35 18.52
N VAL A 262 -7.93 -5.95 18.89
CA VAL A 262 -6.95 -6.82 19.53
C VAL A 262 -7.47 -7.30 20.89
N ASP A 263 -8.04 -6.40 21.69
CA ASP A 263 -8.64 -6.74 22.98
C ASP A 263 -9.85 -7.69 22.83
N GLU A 264 -10.69 -7.46 21.83
CA GLU A 264 -11.82 -8.33 21.50
C GLU A 264 -11.33 -9.73 21.08
N ASP A 265 -10.30 -9.81 20.24
CA ASP A 265 -9.74 -11.08 19.77
C ASP A 265 -9.16 -11.89 20.93
N VAL A 266 -8.38 -11.26 21.80
CA VAL A 266 -7.80 -11.91 22.98
C VAL A 266 -8.90 -12.46 23.89
N LYS A 267 -9.99 -11.71 24.11
CA LYS A 267 -11.13 -12.16 24.93
C LYS A 267 -11.87 -13.34 24.31
N LYS A 268 -12.04 -13.38 22.98
CA LYS A 268 -12.85 -14.40 22.28
C LYS A 268 -12.06 -15.66 21.93
N THR A 269 -10.80 -15.53 21.53
CA THR A 269 -9.99 -16.63 20.98
C THR A 269 -8.86 -17.05 21.90
N GLY A 270 -8.58 -16.29 22.97
CA GLY A 270 -7.41 -16.49 23.81
C GLY A 270 -6.08 -16.29 23.06
N GLY A 271 -6.12 -15.62 21.90
CA GLY A 271 -4.97 -15.35 21.04
C GLY A 271 -4.64 -16.45 20.03
N LYS A 272 -5.47 -17.51 19.92
CA LYS A 272 -5.17 -18.69 19.09
C LYS A 272 -6.19 -18.89 17.97
N GLY A 273 -5.81 -19.63 16.92
CA GLY A 273 -6.72 -19.98 15.82
C GLY A 273 -6.96 -18.82 14.85
N LYS A 274 -8.14 -18.72 14.24
CA LYS A 274 -8.49 -17.62 13.32
C LYS A 274 -8.91 -16.37 14.09
N PRO A 275 -8.61 -15.15 13.60
CA PRO A 275 -9.10 -13.93 14.24
C PRO A 275 -10.63 -13.93 14.41
N ALA A 276 -11.14 -13.29 15.46
CA ALA A 276 -12.57 -13.13 15.69
C ALA A 276 -13.27 -12.41 14.53
N ARG A 277 -12.54 -11.47 13.90
CA ARG A 277 -12.96 -10.74 12.70
C ARG A 277 -12.41 -11.34 11.41
N PHE A 278 -11.96 -12.60 11.44
CA PHE A 278 -11.51 -13.28 10.24
C PHE A 278 -12.60 -13.25 9.18
N ASN A 279 -12.23 -12.86 7.96
CA ASN A 279 -13.16 -12.78 6.84
C ASN A 279 -13.12 -14.08 6.00
N PRO A 280 -13.96 -15.09 6.28
CA PRO A 280 -14.02 -16.30 5.45
C PRO A 280 -14.60 -16.03 4.05
N ARG A 281 -15.27 -14.87 3.87
CA ARG A 281 -15.95 -14.47 2.63
C ARG A 281 -15.02 -13.81 1.60
N ALA A 282 -13.75 -13.52 1.90
CA ALA A 282 -12.76 -13.28 0.84
C ALA A 282 -12.85 -14.38 -0.25
N ASN A 283 -13.12 -15.62 0.14
CA ASN A 283 -13.37 -16.73 -0.80
C ASN A 283 -14.75 -16.74 -1.50
N PHE A 284 -15.79 -16.13 -0.92
CA PHE A 284 -17.12 -16.03 -1.54
C PHE A 284 -17.12 -15.00 -2.68
N TRP A 285 -16.50 -13.84 -2.44
CA TRP A 285 -16.30 -12.80 -3.46
C TRP A 285 -15.40 -13.27 -4.62
N ARG A 286 -14.37 -14.09 -4.32
CA ARG A 286 -13.53 -14.76 -5.33
C ARG A 286 -14.30 -15.67 -6.30
N ARG A 287 -15.42 -16.29 -5.88
CA ARG A 287 -16.27 -17.13 -6.75
C ARG A 287 -17.29 -16.35 -7.56
N VAL A 288 -17.78 -15.22 -7.07
CA VAL A 288 -18.69 -14.35 -7.82
C VAL A 288 -17.91 -13.58 -8.91
N SER A 289 -16.62 -13.32 -8.69
CA SER A 289 -15.73 -12.66 -9.66
C SER A 289 -15.41 -13.49 -10.91
N SER A 290 -15.53 -14.82 -10.89
CA SER A 290 -15.31 -15.63 -12.11
C SER A 290 -16.48 -15.57 -13.10
N THR A 291 -17.63 -15.00 -12.69
CA THR A 291 -18.82 -14.89 -13.54
C THR A 291 -19.24 -13.45 -13.84
N GLN A 292 -18.67 -12.42 -13.19
CA GLN A 292 -19.12 -11.02 -13.36
C GLN A 292 -18.06 -9.90 -13.29
N ALA A 293 -16.74 -10.18 -13.34
CA ALA A 293 -15.76 -9.10 -13.54
C ALA A 293 -15.69 -8.79 -15.05
N VAL A 294 -16.11 -7.63 -15.57
CA VAL A 294 -15.79 -6.25 -15.19
C VAL A 294 -17.03 -5.36 -15.41
N PRO A 295 -17.34 -4.37 -14.56
CA PRO A 295 -18.27 -3.31 -14.96
C PRO A 295 -17.60 -2.52 -16.09
N ARG A 296 -18.11 -2.65 -17.31
CA ARG A 296 -17.98 -1.58 -18.29
C ARG A 296 -18.84 -0.43 -17.78
N ALA A 297 -18.22 0.58 -17.19
CA ALA A 297 -18.71 1.94 -17.34
C ALA A 297 -18.25 2.43 -18.73
#